data_AF-A0A452GPE4-F1
#
_entry.id   AF-A0A452GPE4-F1
#
_cell.length_a   1.000
_cell.length_b   1.000
_cell.length_c   1.000
_cell.angle_alpha   90.00
_cell.angle_beta   90.00
_cell.angle_gamma   90.00
#
_symmetry.space_group_name_H-M   'P 1'
#
loop_
_entity.id
_entity.type
_entity.pdbx_description
1 polymer ?
#
loop_
_entity_poly.entity_id
_entity_poly.type
_entity_poly.pdbx_seq_one_letter_code
_entity_poly.pdbx_strand_id
1 'polypeptide(L)'
;MFQGRMNTEQVFPYPSVLTEDQVQFLKELVGPVSRFFQEVNDPAANDSLEQVEDRTMQGLKELGAFGLQIPPELGGLGLSNTQYARLVEIVGLHDLGVGIMLGAHQSIGFKGLLLYGTPQQKEKYLPRLATGETIAAFCLTEAASGSDAASIRTTAQPSPCGSYYTLDGGKIWISNGGLADLFTVFAKTPVKTEATGEVKEKMTAFIVERGFGGVTHGPPEKKMGIKASNTAEVHFEGVRVPAENMLGSLGSGFKVAMNILNNGRFGMAAGLAGTMRGVIGKAVEHAANRTQFGDKIHNFGAIQEKLARMAMLQYVTESMAYMISANMDQGATDFQTEAAISKIFGSVRLRGAGNGGAVGGGSQVPQRPPPRGSYVTVGLWVGFRRKLPGR
;
A
#
# COMPACT_ATOMS: atom_id res chain seq x y z
N MET A 1 15.33 22.29 7.46
CA MET A 1 14.33 22.81 8.43
C MET A 1 14.77 22.68 9.90
N PHE A 2 14.92 21.46 10.45
CA PHE A 2 15.20 21.28 11.90
C PHE A 2 16.51 21.90 12.41
N GLN A 3 17.50 22.06 11.54
CA GLN A 3 18.76 22.76 11.85
C GLN A 3 18.69 24.28 11.62
N GLY A 4 17.51 24.85 11.40
CA GLY A 4 17.35 26.26 10.99
C GLY A 4 17.89 26.57 9.59
N ARG A 5 18.24 25.55 8.80
CA ARG A 5 18.73 25.68 7.42
C ARG A 5 17.63 25.46 6.39
N MET A 6 17.68 26.23 5.32
CA MET A 6 16.83 26.12 4.14
C MET A 6 17.57 25.31 3.08
N ASN A 7 17.20 24.04 2.90
CA ASN A 7 17.63 23.23 1.77
C ASN A 7 16.40 23.05 0.87
N THR A 8 16.49 23.53 -0.36
CA THR A 8 15.38 23.63 -1.30
C THR A 8 15.55 22.76 -2.54
N GLU A 9 16.67 22.04 -2.69
CA GLU A 9 17.00 21.29 -3.91
C GLU A 9 15.93 20.26 -4.29
N GLN A 10 15.31 19.63 -3.28
CA GLN A 10 14.26 18.63 -3.44
C GLN A 10 12.83 19.21 -3.44
N VAL A 11 12.68 20.55 -3.49
CA VAL A 11 11.37 21.24 -3.34
C VAL A 11 11.15 22.32 -4.40
N PHE A 12 12.19 23.09 -4.74
CA PHE A 12 12.12 24.23 -5.65
C PHE A 12 13.15 24.14 -6.78
N PRO A 13 12.73 24.35 -8.05
CA PRO A 13 11.33 24.45 -8.50
C PRO A 13 10.56 23.15 -8.24
N TYR A 14 9.23 23.23 -8.21
CA TYR A 14 8.41 22.02 -8.06
C TYR A 14 8.76 21.04 -9.20
N PRO A 15 9.13 19.78 -8.88
CA PRO A 15 9.83 18.95 -9.84
C PRO A 15 8.92 18.45 -10.96
N SER A 16 9.46 18.44 -12.18
CA SER A 16 8.89 17.75 -13.34
C SER A 16 9.92 16.74 -13.83
N VAL A 17 9.56 15.45 -13.79
CA VAL A 17 10.52 14.34 -13.96
C VAL A 17 10.24 13.45 -15.15
N LEU A 18 9.07 13.58 -15.78
CA LEU A 18 8.69 12.72 -16.89
C LEU A 18 9.20 13.28 -18.21
N THR A 19 9.74 12.42 -19.05
CA THR A 19 10.01 12.73 -20.47
C THR A 19 8.71 12.80 -21.27
N GLU A 20 8.76 13.37 -22.49
CA GLU A 20 7.59 13.43 -23.37
C GLU A 20 7.01 12.04 -23.67
N ASP A 21 7.87 11.06 -23.94
CA ASP A 21 7.47 9.66 -24.17
C ASP A 21 6.78 9.05 -22.94
N GLN A 22 7.32 9.30 -21.74
CA GLN A 22 6.73 8.84 -20.48
C GLN A 22 5.37 9.49 -20.22
N VAL A 23 5.20 10.77 -20.56
CA VAL A 23 3.92 11.47 -20.46
C VAL A 23 2.91 10.89 -21.44
N GLN A 24 3.30 10.64 -22.69
CA GLN A 24 2.42 10.08 -23.71
C GLN A 24 1.97 8.67 -23.34
N PHE A 25 2.91 7.80 -22.96
CA PHE A 25 2.60 6.46 -22.47
C PHE A 25 1.66 6.47 -21.26
N LEU A 26 1.89 7.37 -20.30
CA LEU A 26 1.01 7.50 -19.13
C LEU A 26 -0.41 7.93 -19.53
N LYS A 27 -0.57 8.86 -20.47
CA LYS A 27 -1.89 9.30 -20.97
C LYS A 27 -2.67 8.14 -21.59
N GLU A 28 -1.98 7.28 -22.34
CA GLU A 28 -2.56 6.10 -22.97
C GLU A 28 -3.03 5.06 -21.94
N LEU A 29 -2.38 4.98 -20.77
CA LEU A 29 -2.80 4.11 -19.67
C LEU A 29 -3.95 4.69 -18.82
N VAL A 30 -3.96 6.00 -18.59
CA VAL A 30 -4.94 6.65 -17.71
C VAL A 30 -6.38 6.45 -18.19
N GLY A 31 -6.62 6.56 -19.50
CA GLY A 31 -7.96 6.39 -20.08
C GLY A 31 -8.56 5.00 -19.83
N PRO A 32 -7.90 3.91 -20.27
CA PRO A 32 -8.32 2.54 -20.02
C PRO A 32 -8.48 2.21 -18.53
N VAL A 33 -7.52 2.59 -17.68
CA VAL A 33 -7.60 2.32 -16.23
C VAL A 33 -8.80 3.05 -15.60
N SER A 34 -9.04 4.31 -15.98
CA SER A 34 -10.20 5.06 -15.47
C SER A 34 -11.52 4.41 -15.90
N ARG A 35 -11.64 4.03 -17.18
CA ARG A 35 -12.86 3.34 -17.69
C ARG A 35 -13.08 2.01 -16.98
N PHE A 36 -12.03 1.23 -16.74
CA PHE A 36 -12.15 -0.03 -16.02
C PHE A 36 -12.78 0.15 -14.64
N PHE A 37 -12.32 1.14 -13.87
CA PHE A 37 -12.90 1.42 -12.55
C PHE A 37 -14.27 2.09 -12.59
N GLN A 38 -14.70 2.61 -13.73
CA GLN A 38 -16.02 3.23 -13.93
C GLN A 38 -17.06 2.22 -14.45
N GLU A 39 -16.64 1.29 -15.30
CA GLU A 39 -17.53 0.44 -16.10
C GLU A 39 -17.48 -1.04 -15.70
N VAL A 40 -16.37 -1.49 -15.09
CA VAL A 40 -16.16 -2.90 -14.73
C VAL A 40 -16.18 -3.12 -13.22
N ASN A 41 -15.39 -2.35 -12.46
CA ASN A 41 -15.30 -2.51 -11.01
C ASN A 41 -16.54 -1.94 -10.29
N ASP A 42 -17.17 -2.74 -9.43
CA ASP A 42 -18.17 -2.25 -8.47
C ASP A 42 -17.63 -2.29 -7.03
N PRO A 43 -17.27 -1.12 -6.44
CA PRO A 43 -16.73 -1.08 -5.07
C PRO A 43 -17.74 -1.49 -4.00
N ALA A 44 -19.05 -1.36 -4.24
CA ALA A 44 -20.08 -1.75 -3.29
C ALA A 44 -20.31 -3.27 -3.32
N ALA A 45 -20.24 -3.88 -4.51
CA ALA A 45 -20.26 -5.34 -4.65
C ALA A 45 -19.04 -5.96 -3.96
N ASN A 46 -17.84 -5.45 -4.22
CA ASN A 46 -16.60 -5.88 -3.58
C ASN A 46 -16.66 -5.81 -2.04
N ASP A 47 -17.18 -4.70 -1.47
CA ASP A 47 -17.33 -4.57 0.00
C ASP A 47 -18.34 -5.58 0.57
N SER A 48 -19.44 -5.83 -0.15
CA SER A 48 -20.51 -6.74 0.28
C SER A 48 -20.09 -8.20 0.21
N LEU A 49 -19.34 -8.58 -0.82
CA LEU A 49 -18.77 -9.91 -1.00
C LEU A 49 -17.57 -10.17 -0.07
N GLU A 50 -16.96 -9.11 0.47
CA GLU A 50 -15.71 -9.17 1.24
C GLU A 50 -14.54 -9.79 0.46
N GLN A 51 -14.60 -9.68 -0.87
CA GLN A 51 -13.54 -10.07 -1.80
C GLN A 51 -13.69 -9.24 -3.09
N VAL A 52 -12.62 -9.15 -3.88
CA VAL A 52 -12.70 -8.57 -5.23
C VAL A 52 -13.43 -9.55 -6.14
N GLU A 53 -14.42 -9.09 -6.90
CA GLU A 53 -15.13 -9.92 -7.87
C GLU A 53 -14.18 -10.56 -8.89
N ASP A 54 -14.42 -11.82 -9.26
CA ASP A 54 -13.55 -12.56 -10.19
C ASP A 54 -13.37 -11.85 -11.53
N ARG A 55 -14.44 -11.25 -12.06
CA ARG A 55 -14.39 -10.44 -13.30
C ARG A 55 -13.44 -9.25 -13.14
N THR A 56 -13.51 -8.56 -12.01
CA THR A 56 -12.65 -7.42 -11.71
C THR A 56 -11.21 -7.90 -11.52
N MET A 57 -10.99 -8.97 -10.78
CA MET A 57 -9.67 -9.58 -10.58
C MET A 57 -9.01 -9.92 -11.92
N GLN A 58 -9.74 -10.61 -12.80
CA GLN A 58 -9.24 -11.00 -14.12
C GLN A 58 -8.94 -9.78 -15.00
N GLY A 59 -9.83 -8.78 -15.03
CA GLY A 59 -9.58 -7.55 -15.78
C GLY A 59 -8.40 -6.74 -15.26
N LEU A 60 -8.15 -6.73 -13.95
CA LEU A 60 -6.94 -6.11 -13.37
C LEU A 60 -5.66 -6.83 -13.80
N LYS A 61 -5.67 -8.17 -13.92
CA LYS A 61 -4.56 -8.94 -14.47
C LYS A 61 -4.31 -8.59 -15.93
N GLU A 62 -5.35 -8.55 -16.75
CA GLU A 62 -5.28 -8.19 -18.17
C GLU A 62 -4.80 -6.75 -18.40
N LEU A 63 -5.13 -5.82 -17.51
CA LEU A 63 -4.62 -4.44 -17.54
C LEU A 63 -3.15 -4.31 -17.13
N GLY A 64 -2.51 -5.38 -16.64
CA GLY A 64 -1.15 -5.33 -16.10
C GLY A 64 -1.06 -4.62 -14.73
N ALA A 65 -2.17 -4.49 -14.00
CA ALA A 65 -2.24 -3.73 -12.75
C ALA A 65 -1.42 -4.34 -11.59
N PHE A 66 -0.99 -5.60 -11.72
CA PHE A 66 -0.16 -6.32 -10.77
C PHE A 66 1.34 -5.97 -10.90
N GLY A 67 1.78 -5.54 -12.09
CA GLY A 67 3.19 -5.33 -12.44
C GLY A 67 3.55 -3.90 -12.83
N LEU A 68 2.92 -2.87 -12.25
CA LEU A 68 3.07 -1.49 -12.73
C LEU A 68 4.53 -1.01 -12.73
N GLN A 69 5.30 -1.33 -11.68
CA GLN A 69 6.70 -0.90 -11.53
C GLN A 69 7.71 -2.00 -11.91
N ILE A 70 7.26 -3.18 -12.35
CA ILE A 70 8.19 -4.22 -12.81
C ILE A 70 8.72 -3.82 -14.19
N PRO A 71 10.03 -3.95 -14.46
CA PRO A 71 10.59 -3.61 -15.77
C PRO A 71 9.93 -4.38 -16.93
N PRO A 72 9.81 -3.79 -18.14
CA PRO A 72 9.17 -4.45 -19.28
C PRO A 72 9.83 -5.77 -19.69
N GLU A 73 11.16 -5.86 -19.58
CA GLU A 73 11.93 -7.08 -19.86
C GLU A 73 11.63 -8.22 -18.87
N LEU A 74 11.00 -7.91 -17.74
CA LEU A 74 10.51 -8.87 -16.75
C LEU A 74 8.97 -8.93 -16.72
N GLY A 75 8.30 -8.48 -17.78
CA GLY A 75 6.86 -8.64 -17.99
C GLY A 75 5.97 -7.59 -17.33
N GLY A 76 6.53 -6.51 -16.78
CA GLY A 76 5.76 -5.40 -16.20
C GLY A 76 5.57 -4.20 -17.14
N LEU A 77 5.04 -3.10 -16.60
CA LEU A 77 4.83 -1.86 -17.36
C LEU A 77 5.99 -0.85 -17.27
N GLY A 78 6.96 -1.08 -16.39
CA GLY A 78 8.15 -0.23 -16.27
C GLY A 78 7.89 1.19 -15.79
N LEU A 79 6.80 1.43 -15.04
CA LEU A 79 6.43 2.79 -14.62
C LEU A 79 7.39 3.34 -13.56
N SER A 80 7.75 4.63 -13.73
CA SER A 80 8.41 5.41 -12.69
C SER A 80 7.51 5.58 -11.45
N ASN A 81 8.05 6.07 -10.33
CA ASN A 81 7.26 6.32 -9.13
C ASN A 81 6.17 7.36 -9.39
N THR A 82 6.46 8.37 -10.22
CA THR A 82 5.52 9.42 -10.57
C THR A 82 4.40 8.92 -11.49
N GLN A 83 4.73 8.08 -12.49
CA GLN A 83 3.70 7.41 -13.31
C GLN A 83 2.84 6.45 -12.47
N TYR A 84 3.47 5.70 -11.55
CA TYR A 84 2.77 4.84 -10.60
C TYR A 84 1.82 5.64 -9.70
N ALA A 85 2.24 6.78 -9.15
CA ALA A 85 1.39 7.66 -8.33
C ALA A 85 0.11 8.06 -9.09
N ARG A 86 0.24 8.40 -10.38
CA ARG A 86 -0.88 8.82 -11.23
C ARG A 86 -1.92 7.72 -11.48
N LEU A 87 -1.52 6.45 -11.51
CA LEU A 87 -2.47 5.33 -11.60
C LEU A 87 -3.04 4.98 -10.23
N VAL A 88 -2.24 5.03 -9.16
CA VAL A 88 -2.68 4.75 -7.80
C VAL A 88 -3.75 5.73 -7.32
N GLU A 89 -3.69 7.01 -7.69
CA GLU A 89 -4.78 7.95 -7.39
C GLU A 89 -6.11 7.56 -8.06
N ILE A 90 -6.09 6.93 -9.24
CA ILE A 90 -7.31 6.45 -9.91
C ILE A 90 -7.89 5.31 -9.09
N VAL A 91 -7.06 4.35 -8.67
CA VAL A 91 -7.51 3.25 -7.80
C VAL A 91 -8.08 3.80 -6.50
N GLY A 92 -7.37 4.75 -5.85
CA GLY A 92 -7.81 5.35 -4.59
C GLY A 92 -9.06 6.23 -4.71
N LEU A 93 -9.32 6.82 -5.88
CA LEU A 93 -10.56 7.53 -6.20
C LEU A 93 -11.77 6.59 -6.20
N HIS A 94 -11.59 5.36 -6.69
CA HIS A 94 -12.68 4.43 -6.97
C HIS A 94 -12.86 3.34 -5.90
N ASP A 95 -11.80 2.61 -5.53
CA ASP A 95 -11.89 1.46 -4.63
C ASP A 95 -10.59 1.23 -3.83
N LEU A 96 -10.61 1.60 -2.55
CA LEU A 96 -9.48 1.37 -1.65
C LEU A 96 -9.32 -0.10 -1.23
N GLY A 97 -10.36 -0.95 -1.34
CA GLY A 97 -10.24 -2.38 -1.10
C GLY A 97 -9.37 -3.05 -2.16
N VAL A 98 -9.65 -2.77 -3.43
CA VAL A 98 -8.79 -3.15 -4.56
C VAL A 98 -7.40 -2.51 -4.43
N GLY A 99 -7.35 -1.23 -4.06
CA GLY A 99 -6.08 -0.52 -3.84
C GLY A 99 -5.17 -1.16 -2.81
N ILE A 100 -5.71 -1.65 -1.68
CA ILE A 100 -4.91 -2.40 -0.70
C ILE A 100 -4.44 -3.74 -1.26
N MET A 101 -5.30 -4.48 -1.98
CA MET A 101 -4.91 -5.78 -2.55
C MET A 101 -3.72 -5.62 -3.52
N LEU A 102 -3.81 -4.68 -4.46
CA LEU A 102 -2.75 -4.37 -5.41
C LEU A 102 -1.51 -3.77 -4.73
N GLY A 103 -1.71 -2.85 -3.78
CA GLY A 103 -0.63 -2.21 -3.04
C GLY A 103 0.14 -3.20 -2.14
N ALA A 104 -0.57 -4.08 -1.44
CA ALA A 104 0.04 -5.15 -0.65
C ALA A 104 0.87 -6.09 -1.52
N HIS A 105 0.41 -6.38 -2.74
CA HIS A 105 1.16 -7.17 -3.71
C HIS A 105 2.45 -6.46 -4.17
N GLN A 106 2.35 -5.23 -4.71
CA GLN A 106 3.47 -4.61 -5.42
C GLN A 106 4.24 -3.52 -4.66
N SER A 107 3.55 -2.73 -3.81
CA SER A 107 4.21 -1.67 -3.04
C SER A 107 5.07 -2.22 -1.91
N ILE A 108 4.71 -3.39 -1.38
CA ILE A 108 5.44 -4.03 -0.26
C ILE A 108 5.70 -5.53 -0.47
N GLY A 109 4.74 -6.29 -1.02
CA GLY A 109 4.76 -7.75 -1.07
C GLY A 109 5.97 -8.28 -1.82
N PHE A 110 6.15 -7.87 -3.07
CA PHE A 110 7.36 -8.19 -3.85
C PHE A 110 8.35 -7.03 -3.97
N LYS A 111 8.07 -5.85 -3.40
CA LYS A 111 8.95 -4.66 -3.55
C LYS A 111 10.39 -4.96 -3.12
N GLY A 112 10.57 -5.83 -2.13
CA GLY A 112 11.89 -6.30 -1.74
C GLY A 112 12.69 -6.95 -2.87
N LEU A 113 12.05 -7.74 -3.75
CA LEU A 113 12.71 -8.34 -4.93
C LEU A 113 13.20 -7.27 -5.91
N LEU A 114 12.42 -6.20 -6.13
CA LEU A 114 12.88 -5.09 -6.99
C LEU A 114 14.11 -4.39 -6.42
N LEU A 115 14.10 -4.12 -5.11
CA LEU A 115 15.13 -3.32 -4.43
C LEU A 115 16.40 -4.12 -4.08
N TYR A 116 16.26 -5.40 -3.71
CA TYR A 116 17.33 -6.21 -3.13
C TYR A 116 17.50 -7.58 -3.80
N GLY A 117 16.63 -7.94 -4.75
CA GLY A 117 16.69 -9.23 -5.42
C GLY A 117 17.93 -9.36 -6.30
N THR A 118 18.55 -10.54 -6.30
CA THR A 118 19.59 -10.89 -7.27
C THR A 118 18.99 -10.98 -8.68
N PRO A 119 19.81 -10.90 -9.76
CA PRO A 119 19.32 -11.10 -11.13
C PRO A 119 18.52 -12.40 -11.28
N GLN A 120 19.01 -13.50 -10.69
CA GLN A 120 18.36 -14.81 -10.76
C GLN A 120 17.01 -14.84 -10.01
N GLN A 121 16.93 -14.19 -8.83
CA GLN A 121 15.66 -14.05 -8.11
C GLN A 121 14.66 -13.20 -8.92
N LYS A 122 15.12 -12.11 -9.53
CA LYS A 122 14.29 -11.21 -10.34
C LYS A 122 13.71 -11.94 -11.55
N GLU A 123 14.55 -12.62 -12.33
CA GLU A 123 14.14 -13.41 -13.49
C GLU A 123 13.18 -14.54 -13.12
N LYS A 124 13.42 -15.23 -11.99
CA LYS A 124 12.57 -16.33 -11.54
C LYS A 124 11.16 -15.87 -11.12
N TYR A 125 11.06 -14.77 -10.38
CA TYR A 125 9.80 -14.41 -9.70
C TYR A 125 9.03 -13.27 -10.35
N LEU A 126 9.69 -12.23 -10.84
CA LEU A 126 9.02 -11.00 -11.27
C LEU A 126 8.04 -11.19 -12.45
N PRO A 127 8.32 -12.04 -13.47
CA PRO A 127 7.37 -12.25 -14.57
C PRO A 127 5.99 -12.76 -14.11
N ARG A 128 5.95 -13.74 -13.21
CA ARG A 128 4.69 -14.31 -12.69
C ARG A 128 3.98 -13.38 -11.72
N LEU A 129 4.73 -12.51 -11.05
CA LEU A 129 4.19 -11.44 -10.22
C LEU A 129 3.56 -10.34 -11.07
N ALA A 130 4.21 -9.96 -12.17
CA ALA A 130 3.74 -8.88 -13.05
C ALA A 130 2.38 -9.18 -13.70
N THR A 131 2.15 -10.44 -14.07
CA THR A 131 0.87 -10.91 -14.65
C THR A 131 -0.22 -11.15 -13.61
N GLY A 132 0.12 -11.17 -12.31
CA GLY A 132 -0.79 -11.57 -11.24
C GLY A 132 -1.14 -13.07 -11.26
N GLU A 133 -0.37 -13.90 -11.97
CA GLU A 133 -0.44 -15.37 -11.82
C GLU A 133 -0.12 -15.75 -10.38
N THR A 134 0.96 -15.18 -9.85
CA THR A 134 1.37 -15.31 -8.45
C THR A 134 1.04 -14.02 -7.71
N ILE A 135 0.24 -14.10 -6.64
CA ILE A 135 0.01 -12.97 -5.75
C ILE A 135 1.09 -12.95 -4.65
N ALA A 136 1.46 -11.74 -4.21
CA ALA A 136 2.49 -11.53 -3.21
C ALA A 136 1.91 -10.95 -1.92
N ALA A 137 2.56 -11.29 -0.81
CA ALA A 137 2.25 -10.77 0.51
C ALA A 137 3.52 -10.40 1.29
N PHE A 138 3.38 -9.42 2.19
CA PHE A 138 4.46 -8.92 3.06
C PHE A 138 4.24 -9.41 4.49
N CYS A 139 5.11 -10.28 4.97
CA CYS A 139 4.96 -11.05 6.20
C CYS A 139 5.92 -10.57 7.31
N LEU A 140 5.54 -9.47 7.97
CA LEU A 140 6.32 -8.88 9.07
C LEU A 140 5.61 -9.01 10.42
N THR A 141 4.39 -8.48 10.51
CA THR A 141 3.62 -8.34 11.75
C THR A 141 3.27 -9.68 12.39
N GLU A 142 3.37 -9.74 13.71
CA GLU A 142 3.06 -10.90 14.54
C GLU A 142 2.13 -10.49 15.69
N ALA A 143 1.46 -11.47 16.31
CA ALA A 143 0.55 -11.21 17.43
C ALA A 143 1.21 -10.41 18.57
N ALA A 144 2.51 -10.60 18.80
CA ALA A 144 3.29 -9.89 19.81
C ALA A 144 4.05 -8.66 19.29
N SER A 145 4.11 -8.42 17.97
CA SER A 145 5.01 -7.45 17.35
C SER A 145 4.35 -6.72 16.18
N GLY A 146 3.96 -5.46 16.42
CA GLY A 146 3.43 -4.54 15.42
C GLY A 146 4.39 -3.39 15.13
N SER A 147 4.27 -2.28 15.89
CA SER A 147 5.12 -1.10 15.73
C SER A 147 6.59 -1.37 16.05
N ASP A 148 6.85 -2.22 17.05
CA ASP A 148 8.19 -2.72 17.35
C ASP A 148 8.49 -3.94 16.46
N ALA A 149 8.87 -3.69 15.22
CA ALA A 149 9.19 -4.74 14.27
C ALA A 149 10.44 -5.56 14.68
N ALA A 150 11.33 -5.01 15.52
CA ALA A 150 12.54 -5.72 15.93
C ALA A 150 12.26 -6.88 16.91
N SER A 151 11.11 -6.88 17.59
CA SER A 151 10.75 -7.90 18.57
C SER A 151 10.08 -9.16 18.01
N ILE A 152 9.99 -9.30 16.68
CA ILE A 152 9.43 -10.51 16.04
C ILE A 152 10.06 -11.81 16.59
N ARG A 153 9.29 -12.88 16.54
CA ARG A 153 9.60 -14.20 17.13
C ARG A 153 9.67 -15.31 16.09
N THR A 154 9.15 -15.12 14.88
CA THR A 154 9.40 -16.08 13.78
C THR A 154 10.91 -16.29 13.63
N THR A 155 11.34 -17.54 13.55
CA THR A 155 12.76 -17.93 13.45
C THR A 155 13.06 -18.65 12.15
N ALA A 156 14.27 -18.50 11.64
CA ALA A 156 14.81 -19.24 10.51
C ALA A 156 16.18 -19.84 10.90
N GLN A 157 16.24 -21.15 11.08
CA GLN A 157 17.45 -21.85 11.52
C GLN A 157 18.21 -22.42 10.31
N PRO A 158 19.50 -22.10 10.14
CA PRO A 158 20.28 -22.63 9.03
C PRO A 158 20.45 -24.15 9.17
N SER A 159 20.34 -24.86 8.06
CA SER A 159 20.67 -26.28 7.99
C SER A 159 22.17 -26.52 8.21
N PRO A 160 22.58 -27.71 8.70
CA PRO A 160 24.00 -28.04 8.87
C PRO A 160 24.84 -27.95 7.59
N CYS A 161 24.23 -28.21 6.43
CA CYS A 161 24.88 -28.09 5.12
C CYS A 161 24.84 -26.67 4.53
N GLY A 162 24.15 -25.72 5.19
CA GLY A 162 24.04 -24.33 4.75
C GLY A 162 23.17 -24.10 3.50
N SER A 163 22.54 -25.13 2.94
CA SER A 163 21.78 -25.03 1.68
C SER A 163 20.35 -24.53 1.83
N TYR A 164 19.79 -24.60 3.04
CA TYR A 164 18.45 -24.08 3.35
C TYR A 164 18.35 -23.61 4.80
N TYR A 165 17.27 -22.88 5.09
CA TYR A 165 16.81 -22.49 6.42
C TYR A 165 15.49 -23.20 6.73
N THR A 166 15.29 -23.58 7.98
CA THR A 166 13.99 -24.07 8.48
C THR A 166 13.28 -22.90 9.17
N LEU A 167 12.16 -22.49 8.60
CA LEU A 167 11.37 -21.33 9.02
C LEU A 167 10.15 -21.77 9.83
N ASP A 168 10.01 -21.20 11.03
CA ASP A 168 8.94 -21.50 11.98
C ASP A 168 8.36 -20.22 12.59
N GLY A 169 7.03 -20.11 12.62
CA GLY A 169 6.30 -19.06 13.33
C GLY A 169 4.98 -18.69 12.69
N GLY A 170 4.33 -17.66 13.24
CA GLY A 170 3.04 -17.16 12.77
C GLY A 170 3.08 -15.66 12.52
N LYS A 171 2.44 -15.24 11.43
CA LYS A 171 2.24 -13.85 11.06
C LYS A 171 0.75 -13.51 11.12
N ILE A 172 0.41 -12.29 11.53
CA ILE A 172 -0.97 -11.84 11.73
C ILE A 172 -1.27 -10.62 10.86
N TRP A 173 -2.54 -10.52 10.44
CA TRP A 173 -3.06 -9.43 9.61
C TRP A 173 -2.29 -9.22 8.31
N ILE A 174 -1.92 -10.31 7.65
CA ILE A 174 -1.20 -10.26 6.39
C ILE A 174 -2.19 -10.01 5.27
N SER A 175 -2.09 -8.82 4.67
CA SER A 175 -2.81 -8.52 3.43
C SER A 175 -2.39 -9.51 2.34
N ASN A 176 -3.38 -10.07 1.64
CA ASN A 176 -3.24 -11.16 0.68
C ASN A 176 -2.74 -12.49 1.30
N GLY A 177 -2.70 -12.65 2.62
CA GLY A 177 -2.17 -13.86 3.27
C GLY A 177 -2.87 -15.17 2.84
N GLY A 178 -4.17 -15.10 2.56
CA GLY A 178 -4.96 -16.22 2.03
C GLY A 178 -5.01 -16.32 0.50
N LEU A 179 -4.36 -15.41 -0.22
CA LEU A 179 -4.34 -15.38 -1.69
C LEU A 179 -2.94 -15.56 -2.28
N ALA A 180 -1.90 -15.17 -1.53
CA ALA A 180 -0.54 -15.12 -2.03
C ALA A 180 0.09 -16.51 -2.14
N ASP A 181 0.90 -16.68 -3.16
CA ASP A 181 1.78 -17.85 -3.33
C ASP A 181 3.25 -17.50 -3.14
N LEU A 182 3.58 -16.21 -3.04
CA LEU A 182 4.91 -15.71 -2.74
C LEU A 182 4.87 -14.72 -1.57
N PHE A 183 5.76 -14.91 -0.61
CA PHE A 183 5.82 -14.10 0.61
C PHE A 183 7.21 -13.51 0.78
N THR A 184 7.28 -12.20 1.06
CA THR A 184 8.48 -11.63 1.67
C THR A 184 8.35 -11.79 3.19
N VAL A 185 9.07 -12.74 3.78
CA VAL A 185 8.98 -13.11 5.20
C VAL A 185 10.18 -12.59 5.98
N PHE A 186 9.93 -12.03 7.16
CA PHE A 186 10.97 -11.59 8.08
C PHE A 186 11.04 -12.51 9.29
N ALA A 187 12.24 -13.05 9.55
CA ALA A 187 12.50 -14.00 10.62
C ALA A 187 13.83 -13.72 11.31
N LYS A 188 13.96 -14.11 12.57
CA LYS A 188 15.23 -14.09 13.30
C LYS A 188 16.11 -15.26 12.88
N THR A 189 17.35 -14.95 12.56
CA THR A 189 18.39 -15.91 12.19
C THR A 189 19.61 -15.73 13.09
N PRO A 190 20.30 -16.80 13.48
CA PRO A 190 21.59 -16.70 14.15
C PRO A 190 22.63 -16.11 13.19
N VAL A 191 23.27 -15.01 13.59
CA VAL A 191 24.32 -14.34 12.83
C VAL A 191 25.60 -14.31 13.64
N LYS A 192 26.63 -15.00 13.14
CA LYS A 192 27.96 -14.99 13.73
C LYS A 192 28.70 -13.71 13.34
N THR A 193 29.19 -12.98 14.33
CA THR A 193 30.03 -11.79 14.11
C THR A 193 31.46 -12.25 13.87
N GLU A 194 32.03 -11.93 12.71
CA GLU A 194 33.38 -12.40 12.33
C GLU A 194 34.47 -11.94 13.31
N ALA A 195 34.37 -10.70 13.81
CA ALA A 195 35.37 -10.12 14.71
C ALA A 195 35.42 -10.76 16.10
N THR A 196 34.28 -11.23 16.64
CA THR A 196 34.18 -11.71 18.03
C THR A 196 33.81 -13.20 18.13
N GLY A 197 33.36 -13.81 17.03
CA GLY A 197 32.77 -15.15 17.03
C GLY A 197 31.39 -15.25 17.69
N GLU A 198 30.86 -14.15 18.23
CA GLU A 198 29.59 -14.12 18.95
C GLU A 198 28.40 -14.30 17.99
N VAL A 199 27.47 -15.18 18.35
CA VAL A 199 26.23 -15.41 17.60
C VAL A 199 25.12 -14.56 18.19
N LYS A 200 24.52 -13.70 17.37
CA LYS A 200 23.36 -12.88 17.74
C LYS A 200 22.19 -13.16 16.82
N GLU A 201 21.00 -13.20 17.40
CA GLU A 201 19.76 -13.22 16.63
C GLU A 201 19.55 -11.87 15.95
N LYS A 202 19.50 -11.87 14.62
CA LYS A 202 19.17 -10.70 13.80
C LYS A 202 18.07 -11.04 12.82
N MET A 203 17.29 -10.04 12.42
CA MET A 203 16.26 -10.23 11.41
C MET A 203 16.89 -10.41 10.03
N THR A 204 16.39 -11.37 9.28
CA THR A 204 16.71 -11.63 7.87
C THR A 204 15.41 -11.70 7.07
N ALA A 205 15.45 -11.24 5.82
CA ALA A 205 14.33 -11.29 4.89
C ALA A 205 14.49 -12.49 3.95
N PHE A 206 13.39 -13.15 3.64
CA PHE A 206 13.34 -14.33 2.77
C PHE A 206 12.20 -14.20 1.77
N ILE A 207 12.41 -14.75 0.57
CA ILE A 207 11.34 -15.05 -0.38
C ILE A 207 10.88 -16.47 -0.12
N VAL A 208 9.62 -16.63 0.26
CA VAL A 208 9.04 -17.94 0.59
C VAL A 208 7.94 -18.23 -0.40
N GLU A 209 8.01 -19.36 -1.09
CA GLU A 209 6.92 -19.84 -1.93
C GLU A 209 5.97 -20.68 -1.07
N ARG A 210 4.66 -20.54 -1.28
CA ARG A 210 3.66 -21.40 -0.63
C ARG A 210 3.95 -22.89 -0.89
N GLY A 211 4.42 -23.19 -2.10
CA GLY A 211 4.77 -24.53 -2.56
C GLY A 211 5.97 -25.18 -1.86
N PHE A 212 6.72 -24.47 -1.01
CA PHE A 212 7.80 -25.08 -0.22
C PHE A 212 7.29 -26.04 0.88
N GLY A 213 5.97 -26.07 1.12
CA GLY A 213 5.34 -26.92 2.12
C GLY A 213 5.42 -26.32 3.52
N GLY A 214 4.49 -26.68 4.39
CA GLY A 214 4.39 -26.13 5.75
C GLY A 214 3.89 -24.67 5.83
N VAL A 215 3.38 -24.12 4.72
CA VAL A 215 2.79 -22.76 4.67
C VAL A 215 1.28 -22.84 4.62
N THR A 216 0.60 -22.46 5.70
CA THR A 216 -0.87 -22.43 5.79
C THR A 216 -1.36 -21.02 6.15
N HIS A 217 -2.67 -20.79 6.08
CA HIS A 217 -3.25 -19.50 6.44
C HIS A 217 -4.59 -19.68 7.15
N GLY A 218 -4.94 -18.70 7.99
CA GLY A 218 -6.24 -18.62 8.63
C GLY A 218 -7.36 -18.19 7.67
N PRO A 219 -8.62 -18.19 8.13
CA PRO A 219 -9.73 -17.60 7.38
C PRO A 219 -9.55 -16.08 7.22
N PRO A 220 -10.18 -15.46 6.21
CA PRO A 220 -10.18 -14.00 6.07
C PRO A 220 -10.78 -13.30 7.29
N GLU A 221 -10.05 -12.31 7.81
CA GLU A 221 -10.43 -11.51 8.97
C GLU A 221 -11.63 -10.60 8.67
N LYS A 222 -12.63 -10.64 9.56
CA LYS A 222 -13.77 -9.72 9.53
C LYS A 222 -13.35 -8.36 10.07
N LYS A 223 -13.40 -7.35 9.21
CA LYS A 223 -12.91 -5.99 9.49
C LYS A 223 -13.93 -4.94 9.08
N MET A 224 -13.76 -3.75 9.64
CA MET A 224 -14.73 -2.66 9.53
C MET A 224 -14.90 -2.18 8.06
N GLY A 225 -13.83 -2.17 7.26
CA GLY A 225 -13.79 -1.66 5.88
C GLY A 225 -12.61 -2.27 5.12
N ILE A 226 -12.34 -1.79 3.89
CA ILE A 226 -11.49 -2.47 2.88
C ILE A 226 -11.76 -3.98 2.83
N LYS A 227 -13.05 -4.36 2.95
CA LYS A 227 -13.42 -5.76 3.16
C LYS A 227 -13.00 -6.64 1.99
N ALA A 228 -13.04 -6.09 0.78
CA ALA A 228 -12.57 -6.73 -0.44
C ALA A 228 -11.10 -7.17 -0.42
N SER A 229 -10.26 -6.52 0.39
CA SER A 229 -8.86 -6.94 0.55
C SER A 229 -8.79 -8.13 1.51
N ASN A 230 -8.19 -9.23 1.06
CA ASN A 230 -7.91 -10.36 1.93
C ASN A 230 -6.95 -9.95 3.06
N THR A 231 -7.24 -10.39 4.28
CA THR A 231 -6.37 -10.23 5.45
C THR A 231 -6.45 -11.52 6.24
N ALA A 232 -5.33 -12.20 6.47
CA ALA A 232 -5.32 -13.49 7.15
C ALA A 232 -4.10 -13.65 8.05
N GLU A 233 -4.17 -14.58 8.99
CA GLU A 233 -2.98 -15.16 9.59
C GLU A 233 -2.25 -16.03 8.57
N VAL A 234 -0.92 -16.12 8.66
CA VAL A 234 -0.08 -17.02 7.85
C VAL A 234 0.83 -17.77 8.80
N HIS A 235 0.82 -19.10 8.73
CA HIS A 235 1.61 -19.97 9.59
C HIS A 235 2.70 -20.65 8.76
N PHE A 236 3.89 -20.72 9.34
CA PHE A 236 5.06 -21.39 8.79
C PHE A 236 5.47 -22.47 9.79
N GLU A 237 5.38 -23.74 9.39
CA GLU A 237 5.70 -24.91 10.22
C GLU A 237 6.76 -25.75 9.51
N GLY A 238 8.00 -25.68 9.99
CA GLY A 238 9.13 -26.44 9.44
C GLY A 238 9.43 -26.15 7.97
N VAL A 239 9.14 -24.93 7.50
CA VAL A 239 9.23 -24.58 6.07
C VAL A 239 10.68 -24.54 5.63
N ARG A 240 11.05 -25.36 4.64
CA ARG A 240 12.42 -25.39 4.09
C ARG A 240 12.58 -24.31 3.03
N VAL A 241 13.23 -23.22 3.41
CA VAL A 241 13.52 -22.10 2.51
C VAL A 241 14.94 -22.23 1.98
N PRO A 242 15.17 -22.35 0.66
CA PRO A 242 16.51 -22.42 0.11
C PRO A 242 17.38 -21.21 0.50
N ALA A 243 18.68 -21.39 0.67
CA ALA A 243 19.57 -20.30 1.10
C ALA A 243 19.63 -19.16 0.06
N GLU A 244 19.52 -19.50 -1.22
CA GLU A 244 19.43 -18.56 -2.34
C GLU A 244 18.13 -17.74 -2.36
N ASN A 245 17.13 -18.11 -1.56
CA ASN A 245 15.89 -17.36 -1.37
C ASN A 245 16.02 -16.28 -0.28
N MET A 246 17.19 -16.13 0.36
CA MET A 246 17.48 -14.98 1.21
C MET A 246 17.47 -13.69 0.40
N LEU A 247 16.81 -12.66 0.93
CA LEU A 247 16.66 -11.38 0.28
C LEU A 247 17.56 -10.34 0.94
N GLY A 248 18.52 -9.81 0.17
CA GLY A 248 19.57 -8.96 0.70
C GLY A 248 20.65 -9.76 1.43
N SER A 249 21.02 -9.32 2.63
CA SER A 249 22.14 -9.91 3.40
C SER A 249 21.67 -10.50 4.73
N LEU A 250 22.34 -11.56 5.18
CA LEU A 250 22.09 -12.19 6.49
C LEU A 250 22.14 -11.14 7.61
N GLY A 251 21.09 -11.09 8.44
CA GLY A 251 20.97 -10.16 9.56
C GLY A 251 20.62 -8.71 9.19
N SER A 252 20.41 -8.40 7.91
CA SER A 252 20.05 -7.05 7.42
C SER A 252 18.54 -6.89 7.14
N GLY A 253 17.72 -7.85 7.51
CA GLY A 253 16.28 -7.90 7.23
C GLY A 253 15.49 -6.71 7.80
N PHE A 254 15.89 -6.15 8.95
CA PHE A 254 15.24 -4.96 9.50
C PHE A 254 15.41 -3.74 8.58
N LYS A 255 16.62 -3.54 8.03
CA LYS A 255 16.89 -2.48 7.06
C LYS A 255 16.08 -2.69 5.77
N VAL A 256 15.99 -3.94 5.29
CA VAL A 256 15.17 -4.31 4.14
C VAL A 256 13.70 -3.95 4.37
N ALA A 257 13.13 -4.34 5.53
CA ALA A 257 11.75 -4.03 5.89
C ALA A 257 11.49 -2.51 5.90
N MET A 258 12.36 -1.73 6.55
CA MET A 258 12.20 -0.28 6.65
C MET A 258 12.31 0.40 5.28
N ASN A 259 13.22 -0.05 4.43
CA ASN A 259 13.39 0.52 3.09
C ASN A 259 12.20 0.19 2.17
N ILE A 260 11.66 -1.03 2.24
CA ILE A 260 10.42 -1.40 1.52
C ILE A 260 9.27 -0.49 1.95
N LEU A 261 9.05 -0.33 3.27
CA LEU A 261 7.98 0.51 3.80
C LEU A 261 8.20 1.98 3.43
N ASN A 262 9.43 2.48 3.49
CA ASN A 262 9.75 3.86 3.13
C ASN A 262 9.49 4.12 1.64
N ASN A 263 9.93 3.20 0.76
CA ASN A 263 9.73 3.29 -0.67
C ASN A 263 8.22 3.26 -1.05
N GLY A 264 7.39 2.48 -0.35
CA GLY A 264 5.95 2.42 -0.63
C GLY A 264 5.10 3.58 -0.07
N ARG A 265 5.64 4.42 0.84
CA ARG A 265 4.84 5.41 1.59
C ARG A 265 4.15 6.46 0.73
N PHE A 266 4.82 6.97 -0.31
CA PHE A 266 4.27 8.02 -1.17
C PHE A 266 2.99 7.55 -1.89
N GLY A 267 2.90 6.27 -2.24
CA GLY A 267 1.74 5.67 -2.89
C GLY A 267 0.47 5.77 -2.04
N MET A 268 0.59 5.78 -0.71
CA MET A 268 -0.55 6.03 0.17
C MET A 268 -1.09 7.45 0.02
N ALA A 269 -0.21 8.46 0.01
CA ALA A 269 -0.62 9.84 -0.18
C ALA A 269 -1.25 10.05 -1.57
N ALA A 270 -0.70 9.43 -2.62
CA ALA A 270 -1.27 9.46 -3.97
C ALA A 270 -2.68 8.86 -4.02
N GLY A 271 -2.87 7.65 -3.47
CA GLY A 271 -4.18 7.01 -3.42
C GLY A 271 -5.21 7.83 -2.64
N LEU A 272 -4.81 8.39 -1.49
CA LEU A 272 -5.69 9.22 -0.67
C LEU A 272 -6.00 10.59 -1.31
N ALA A 273 -5.08 11.15 -2.11
CA ALA A 273 -5.35 12.34 -2.91
C ALA A 273 -6.49 12.08 -3.90
N GLY A 274 -6.45 10.92 -4.58
CA GLY A 274 -7.55 10.43 -5.41
C GLY A 274 -8.85 10.25 -4.63
N THR A 275 -8.80 9.61 -3.46
CA THR A 275 -9.99 9.46 -2.59
C THR A 275 -10.61 10.81 -2.24
N MET A 276 -9.79 11.78 -1.82
CA MET A 276 -10.28 13.12 -1.48
C MET A 276 -10.90 13.83 -2.67
N ARG A 277 -10.31 13.70 -3.87
CA ARG A 277 -10.87 14.25 -5.11
C ARG A 277 -12.29 13.74 -5.36
N GLY A 278 -12.53 12.44 -5.21
CA GLY A 278 -13.86 11.84 -5.36
C GLY A 278 -14.86 12.29 -4.31
N VAL A 279 -14.43 12.38 -3.05
CA VAL A 279 -15.27 12.86 -1.95
C VAL A 279 -15.64 14.33 -2.14
N ILE A 280 -14.70 15.17 -2.57
CA ILE A 280 -14.94 16.58 -2.88
C ILE A 280 -15.96 16.70 -4.02
N GLY A 281 -15.80 15.92 -5.11
CA GLY A 281 -16.75 15.92 -6.22
C GLY A 281 -18.19 15.69 -5.76
N LYS A 282 -18.43 14.68 -4.93
CA LYS A 282 -19.75 14.38 -4.35
C LYS A 282 -20.26 15.49 -3.42
N ALA A 283 -19.38 16.07 -2.60
CA ALA A 283 -19.75 17.15 -1.69
C ALA A 283 -20.16 18.42 -2.44
N VAL A 284 -19.42 18.79 -3.49
CA VAL A 284 -19.71 19.93 -4.36
C VAL A 284 -21.02 19.71 -5.10
N GLU A 285 -21.25 18.53 -5.69
CA GLU A 285 -22.50 18.18 -6.36
C GLU A 285 -23.70 18.30 -5.42
N HIS A 286 -23.59 17.79 -4.19
CA HIS A 286 -24.66 17.93 -3.19
C HIS A 286 -24.91 19.39 -2.84
N ALA A 287 -23.84 20.16 -2.62
CA ALA A 287 -23.94 21.58 -2.26
C ALA A 287 -24.58 22.42 -3.38
N ALA A 288 -24.28 22.10 -4.64
CA ALA A 288 -24.83 22.74 -5.84
C ALA A 288 -26.34 22.48 -6.00
N ASN A 289 -26.79 21.28 -5.66
CA ASN A 289 -28.16 20.85 -5.97
C ASN A 289 -29.14 20.99 -4.80
N ARG A 290 -28.67 20.95 -3.55
CA ARG A 290 -29.54 20.99 -2.37
C ARG A 290 -30.03 22.41 -2.09
N THR A 291 -31.35 22.60 -2.10
CA THR A 291 -32.00 23.83 -1.59
C THR A 291 -32.39 23.66 -0.12
N GLN A 292 -32.05 24.63 0.72
CA GLN A 292 -32.51 24.74 2.10
C GLN A 292 -32.51 26.21 2.53
N PHE A 293 -33.42 26.60 3.42
CA PHE A 293 -33.57 28.00 3.86
C PHE A 293 -33.72 28.99 2.68
N GLY A 294 -34.40 28.57 1.61
CA GLY A 294 -34.69 29.41 0.45
C GLY A 294 -33.57 29.52 -0.60
N ASP A 295 -32.42 28.90 -0.40
CA ASP A 295 -31.29 29.00 -1.35
C ASP A 295 -30.52 27.68 -1.49
N LYS A 296 -29.65 27.58 -2.50
CA LYS A 296 -28.69 26.49 -2.62
C LYS A 296 -27.67 26.56 -1.50
N ILE A 297 -27.36 25.41 -0.89
CA ILE A 297 -26.56 25.41 0.33
C ILE A 297 -25.12 25.89 0.13
N HIS A 298 -24.59 25.88 -1.11
CA HIS A 298 -23.29 26.46 -1.43
C HIS A 298 -23.21 28.00 -1.24
N ASN A 299 -24.33 28.70 -1.11
CA ASN A 299 -24.36 30.13 -0.83
C ASN A 299 -24.17 30.45 0.67
N PHE A 300 -24.26 29.45 1.55
CA PHE A 300 -24.00 29.63 2.98
C PHE A 300 -22.51 29.54 3.30
N GLY A 301 -21.97 30.55 4.00
CA GLY A 301 -20.54 30.63 4.34
C GLY A 301 -19.99 29.40 5.07
N ALA A 302 -20.79 28.74 5.91
CA ALA A 302 -20.39 27.51 6.59
C ALA A 302 -20.14 26.33 5.64
N ILE A 303 -20.81 26.28 4.48
CA ILE A 303 -20.57 25.28 3.44
C ILE A 303 -19.35 25.66 2.60
N GLN A 304 -19.22 26.95 2.26
CA GLN A 304 -18.06 27.47 1.53
C GLN A 304 -16.75 27.19 2.27
N GLU A 305 -16.70 27.45 3.58
CA GLU A 305 -15.52 27.15 4.41
C GLU A 305 -15.17 25.67 4.38
N LYS A 306 -16.17 24.77 4.47
CA LYS A 306 -15.95 23.32 4.43
C LYS A 306 -15.34 22.90 3.08
N LEU A 307 -15.94 23.33 1.97
CA LEU A 307 -15.45 23.00 0.63
C LEU A 307 -14.05 23.55 0.38
N ALA A 308 -13.78 24.80 0.78
CA ALA A 308 -12.46 25.41 0.68
C ALA A 308 -11.40 24.63 1.49
N ARG A 309 -11.72 24.25 2.73
CA ARG A 309 -10.81 23.43 3.55
C ARG A 309 -10.57 22.05 2.97
N MET A 310 -11.61 21.39 2.43
CA MET A 310 -11.47 20.10 1.77
C MET A 310 -10.51 20.20 0.56
N ALA A 311 -10.69 21.22 -0.28
CA ALA A 311 -9.83 21.46 -1.44
C ALA A 311 -8.38 21.71 -1.04
N MET A 312 -8.12 22.56 -0.03
CA MET A 312 -6.76 22.80 0.47
C MET A 312 -6.08 21.53 0.98
N LEU A 313 -6.81 20.67 1.70
CA LEU A 313 -6.27 19.41 2.23
C LEU A 313 -5.93 18.42 1.10
N GLN A 314 -6.78 18.33 0.08
CA GLN A 314 -6.50 17.50 -1.09
C GLN A 314 -5.29 18.02 -1.85
N TYR A 315 -5.23 19.33 -2.12
CA TYR A 315 -4.13 19.98 -2.82
C TYR A 315 -2.79 19.69 -2.15
N VAL A 316 -2.67 19.94 -0.84
CA VAL A 316 -1.42 19.71 -0.10
C VAL A 316 -1.01 18.24 -0.13
N THR A 317 -1.97 17.32 0.00
CA THR A 317 -1.65 15.87 -0.01
C THR A 317 -1.18 15.41 -1.38
N GLU A 318 -1.82 15.88 -2.45
CA GLU A 318 -1.41 15.61 -3.83
C GLU A 318 -0.03 16.18 -4.12
N SER A 319 0.22 17.44 -3.75
CA SER A 319 1.54 18.07 -3.90
C SER A 319 2.64 17.29 -3.16
N MET A 320 2.37 16.81 -1.94
CA MET A 320 3.33 15.99 -1.20
C MET A 320 3.60 14.65 -1.90
N ALA A 321 2.54 13.97 -2.36
CA ALA A 321 2.67 12.67 -3.02
C ALA A 321 3.57 12.74 -4.26
N TYR A 322 3.31 13.72 -5.13
CA TYR A 322 4.02 13.89 -6.39
C TYR A 322 5.43 14.47 -6.21
N MET A 323 5.65 15.38 -5.25
CA MET A 323 7.00 15.85 -4.94
C MET A 323 7.89 14.71 -4.46
N ILE A 324 7.39 13.82 -3.59
CA ILE A 324 8.18 12.70 -3.08
C ILE A 324 8.44 11.67 -4.17
N SER A 325 7.45 11.33 -5.01
CA SER A 325 7.66 10.40 -6.13
C SER A 325 8.68 10.94 -7.12
N ALA A 326 8.64 12.25 -7.40
CA ALA A 326 9.60 12.90 -8.26
C ALA A 326 11.02 12.90 -7.67
N ASN A 327 11.18 13.19 -6.38
CA ASN A 327 12.46 13.11 -5.69
C ASN A 327 13.05 11.69 -5.78
N MET A 328 12.20 10.67 -5.62
CA MET A 328 12.62 9.27 -5.77
C MET A 328 13.05 8.95 -7.20
N ASP A 329 12.32 9.42 -8.21
CA ASP A 329 12.67 9.25 -9.63
C ASP A 329 13.98 9.97 -10.01
N GLN A 330 14.31 11.07 -9.32
CA GLN A 330 15.58 11.80 -9.46
C GLN A 330 16.74 11.17 -8.65
N GLY A 331 16.50 10.07 -7.93
CA GLY A 331 17.53 9.36 -7.18
C GLY A 331 17.81 9.92 -5.79
N ALA A 332 16.87 10.67 -5.19
CA ALA A 332 16.99 11.12 -3.81
C ALA A 332 17.16 9.93 -2.85
N THR A 333 18.15 10.01 -1.97
CA THR A 333 18.45 8.97 -0.98
C THR A 333 17.92 9.31 0.41
N ASP A 334 17.66 10.58 0.69
CA ASP A 334 17.08 11.07 1.94
C ASP A 334 15.74 11.77 1.68
N PHE A 335 14.66 11.03 1.88
CA PHE A 335 13.27 11.48 1.73
C PHE A 335 12.34 10.85 2.79
N GLN A 336 12.92 10.16 3.78
CA GLN A 336 12.16 9.33 4.73
C GLN A 336 11.25 10.14 5.66
N THR A 337 11.67 11.38 5.97
CA THR A 337 10.92 12.30 6.83
C THR A 337 9.71 12.83 6.07
N GLU A 338 9.91 13.28 4.82
CA GLU A 338 8.89 13.78 3.91
C GLU A 338 7.86 12.68 3.60
N ALA A 339 8.32 11.46 3.34
CA ALA A 339 7.46 10.28 3.16
C ALA A 339 6.62 9.95 4.40
N ALA A 340 7.16 10.15 5.62
CA ALA A 340 6.39 10.00 6.84
C ALA A 340 5.36 11.12 7.02
N ILE A 341 5.74 12.37 6.75
CA ILE A 341 4.84 13.54 6.80
C ILE A 341 3.68 13.35 5.85
N SER A 342 3.92 13.00 4.58
CA SER A 342 2.86 12.82 3.58
C SER A 342 1.88 11.72 3.97
N LYS A 343 2.40 10.59 4.48
CA LYS A 343 1.60 9.49 5.02
C LYS A 343 0.69 9.96 6.16
N ILE A 344 1.26 10.67 7.14
CA ILE A 344 0.50 11.17 8.31
C ILE A 344 -0.54 12.19 7.86
N PHE A 345 -0.13 13.17 7.05
CA PHE A 345 -0.98 14.26 6.60
C PHE A 345 -2.18 13.74 5.79
N GLY A 346 -1.93 12.95 4.74
CA GLY A 346 -2.99 12.40 3.90
C GLY A 346 -3.98 11.53 4.67
N SER A 347 -3.48 10.65 5.55
CA SER A 347 -4.35 9.73 6.31
C SER A 347 -5.14 10.41 7.42
N VAL A 348 -4.56 11.34 8.19
CA VAL A 348 -5.27 12.02 9.27
C VAL A 348 -6.29 13.02 8.72
N ARG A 349 -5.96 13.73 7.64
CA ARG A 349 -6.81 14.81 7.12
C ARG A 349 -7.99 14.31 6.29
N LEU A 350 -7.92 13.12 5.71
CA LEU A 350 -9.11 12.46 5.16
C LEU A 350 -10.20 12.25 6.23
N ARG A 351 -9.84 11.95 7.49
CA ARG A 351 -10.84 11.86 8.59
C ARG A 351 -11.52 13.20 8.86
N GLY A 352 -10.77 14.30 8.80
CA GLY A 352 -11.29 15.65 8.99
C GLY A 352 -12.18 16.12 7.83
N ALA A 353 -11.81 15.79 6.59
CA ALA A 353 -12.65 15.99 5.41
C ALA A 353 -13.94 15.15 5.49
N GLY A 354 -13.88 14.04 6.22
CA GLY A 354 -15.02 13.20 6.55
C GLY A 354 -16.13 13.87 7.39
N ASN A 355 -15.88 15.02 7.99
CA ASN A 355 -16.98 15.85 8.48
C ASN A 355 -17.89 16.39 7.34
N GLY A 356 -17.66 16.02 6.07
CA GLY A 356 -18.63 16.12 4.98
C GLY A 356 -19.94 15.37 5.21
N GLY A 357 -19.99 14.37 6.12
CA GLY A 357 -21.26 13.82 6.62
C GLY A 357 -22.16 14.87 7.28
N ALA A 358 -21.58 15.96 7.80
CA ALA A 358 -22.32 17.12 8.31
C ALA A 358 -22.87 18.03 7.21
N VAL A 359 -22.38 17.94 5.96
CA VAL A 359 -22.94 18.66 4.80
C VAL A 359 -24.21 17.96 4.28
N GLY A 360 -24.29 16.63 4.41
CA GLY A 360 -25.45 15.83 3.98
C GLY A 360 -26.68 15.88 4.91
N GLY A 361 -26.52 16.38 6.15
CA GLY A 361 -27.56 16.39 7.18
C GLY A 361 -28.12 15.01 7.56
N GLY A 362 -29.14 14.97 8.43
CA GLY A 362 -29.81 13.73 8.87
C GLY A 362 -30.58 12.97 7.76
N SER A 363 -30.74 13.58 6.58
CA SER A 363 -31.34 12.97 5.40
C SER A 363 -30.45 11.94 4.71
N GLN A 364 -29.17 11.80 5.11
CA GLN A 364 -28.29 10.72 4.70
C GLN A 364 -28.14 9.63 5.78
N VAL A 365 -29.26 9.16 6.33
CA VAL A 365 -29.43 7.71 6.53
C VAL A 365 -30.28 7.21 5.35
N PRO A 366 -29.73 7.06 4.13
CA PRO A 366 -30.50 6.51 3.03
C PRO A 366 -30.55 4.99 3.21
N GLN A 367 -31.62 4.34 2.76
CA GLN A 367 -31.68 2.88 2.67
C GLN A 367 -30.60 2.29 1.71
N ARG A 368 -29.86 3.13 0.99
CA ARG A 368 -28.62 2.82 0.27
C ARG A 368 -27.55 3.89 0.55
N PRO A 369 -26.56 3.63 1.43
CA PRO A 369 -25.54 4.60 1.79
C PRO A 369 -24.47 4.73 0.68
N PRO A 370 -23.71 5.85 0.60
CA PRO A 370 -22.40 5.82 -0.04
C PRO A 370 -21.54 4.74 0.65
N PRO A 371 -20.56 4.11 -0.03
CA PRO A 371 -19.82 3.02 0.58
C PRO A 371 -19.20 3.50 1.88
N ARG A 372 -19.69 2.95 3.01
CA ARG A 372 -19.10 3.16 4.35
C ARG A 372 -17.60 2.84 4.36
N GLY A 373 -17.11 2.14 3.33
CA GLY A 373 -15.73 1.84 3.03
C GLY A 373 -14.76 3.02 3.16
N SER A 374 -14.98 4.18 2.51
CA SER A 374 -13.92 5.22 2.44
C SER A 374 -13.51 5.77 3.81
N TYR A 375 -14.49 5.99 4.71
CA TYR A 375 -14.30 6.55 6.05
C TYR A 375 -13.68 5.58 7.03
N VAL A 376 -14.13 4.34 6.95
CA VAL A 376 -13.68 3.26 7.81
C VAL A 376 -12.27 2.81 7.43
N THR A 377 -11.97 2.82 6.14
CA THR A 377 -10.65 2.51 5.59
C THR A 377 -9.58 3.39 6.22
N VAL A 378 -9.84 4.70 6.38
CA VAL A 378 -8.91 5.64 7.05
C VAL A 378 -8.56 5.23 8.48
N GLY A 379 -9.48 4.54 9.16
CA GLY A 379 -9.33 3.95 10.48
C GLY A 379 -8.08 3.07 10.59
N LEU A 380 -7.93 2.14 9.64
CA LEU A 380 -6.80 1.20 9.56
C LEU A 380 -5.47 1.90 9.25
N TRP A 381 -5.46 2.88 8.34
CA TRP A 381 -4.22 3.52 7.89
C TRP A 381 -3.48 4.32 8.96
N VAL A 382 -4.17 4.84 9.99
CA VAL A 382 -3.51 5.60 11.08
C VAL A 382 -3.03 4.67 12.21
N GLY A 383 -3.32 3.36 12.12
CA GLY A 383 -3.14 2.42 13.23
C GLY A 383 -4.20 2.68 14.29
N PHE A 384 -4.98 1.66 14.64
CA PHE A 384 -5.99 1.79 15.68
C PHE A 384 -5.33 2.09 17.04
N ARG A 385 -5.36 3.34 17.50
CA ARG A 385 -5.40 3.68 18.93
C ARG A 385 -6.86 3.66 19.40
N ARG A 386 -7.45 2.47 19.53
CA ARG A 386 -8.53 2.29 20.51
C ARG A 386 -7.99 1.32 21.57
N LYS A 387 -7.86 1.82 22.80
CA LYS A 387 -7.84 0.96 23.98
C LYS A 387 -9.02 0.00 23.83
N LEU A 388 -8.75 -1.30 23.87
CA LEU A 388 -9.77 -2.29 24.19
C LEU A 388 -10.47 -1.79 25.46
N PRO A 389 -11.80 -1.60 25.47
CA PRO A 389 -12.52 -1.52 26.73
C PRO A 389 -12.31 -2.87 27.42
N GLY A 390 -11.71 -2.84 28.60
CA GLY A 390 -11.59 -4.03 29.43
C GLY A 390 -12.96 -4.46 29.96
N ARG A 391 -13.06 -5.78 30.18
CA ARG A 391 -14.17 -6.58 30.70
C ARG A 391 -15.22 -6.98 29.69
#